data_AF-A0A956PFK4-F1
#
_entry.id   AF-A0A956PFK4-F1
#
_cell.length_a   1.000
_cell.length_b   1.000
_cell.length_c   1.000
_cell.angle_alpha   90.00
_cell.angle_beta   90.00
_cell.angle_gamma   90.00
#
_symmetry.space_group_name_H-M   'P 1'
#
loop_
_entity.id
_entity.type
_entity.pdbx_description
1 polymer ?
#
loop_
_entity_poly.entity_id
_entity_poly.type
_entity_poly.pdbx_seq_one_letter_code
_entity_poly.pdbx_strand_id
1 'polypeptide(L)' 'MSVRPMGDRVIIAALPQEEKTKGGIILPDTAKEKPQQGEVVAVGKGKMTDSGDM' A
#
# COMPACT_ATOMS: atom_id res chain seq x y z
N MET A 1 -9.70 12.70 -10.53
CA MET A 1 -9.95 11.29 -10.91
C MET A 1 -10.14 10.48 -9.62
N SER A 2 -11.30 9.89 -9.38
CA SER A 2 -11.51 9.00 -8.23
C SER A 2 -11.45 7.55 -8.71
N VAL A 3 -10.40 6.81 -8.36
CA VAL A 3 -10.33 5.38 -8.63
C VAL A 3 -11.10 4.67 -7.51
N ARG A 4 -12.20 3.99 -7.86
CA ARG A 4 -12.92 3.14 -6.91
C ARG A 4 -12.44 1.71 -7.05
N PRO A 5 -11.87 1.11 -6.00
CA PRO A 5 -11.60 -0.32 -6.00
C PRO A 5 -12.89 -1.13 -6.12
N MET A 6 -12.83 -2.23 -6.86
CA MET A 6 -13.95 -3.17 -7.02
C MET A 6 -13.75 -4.40 -6.13
N GLY A 7 -14.84 -4.88 -5.52
CA GLY A 7 -14.83 -6.06 -4.64
C GLY A 7 -14.00 -5.83 -3.37
N ASP A 8 -13.11 -6.77 -3.08
CA ASP A 8 -12.23 -6.82 -1.91
C ASP A 8 -10.98 -5.92 -2.02
N ARG A 9 -10.69 -5.42 -3.24
CA ARG A 9 -9.40 -4.79 -3.52
C ARG A 9 -9.19 -3.50 -2.72
N VAL A 10 -7.95 -3.25 -2.34
CA VAL A 10 -7.53 -2.03 -1.63
C VAL A 10 -6.52 -1.29 -2.48
N ILE A 11 -6.67 0.03 -2.57
CA ILE A 11 -5.71 0.90 -3.24
C ILE A 11 -4.78 1.46 -2.18
N ILE A 12 -3.50 1.16 -2.34
CA ILE A 12 -2.44 1.58 -1.43
C ILE A 12 -1.50 2.51 -2.18
N ALA A 13 -1.23 3.69 -1.62
CA ALA A 13 -0.15 4.56 -2.06
C ALA A 13 1.15 4.12 -1.36
N ALA A 14 2.17 3.74 -2.13
CA ALA A 14 3.46 3.36 -1.59
C ALA A 14 4.07 4.54 -0.80
N LEU A 15 4.49 4.28 0.43
CA LEU A 15 5.15 5.31 1.24
C LEU A 15 6.60 5.49 0.77
N PRO A 16 7.13 6.73 0.83
CA PRO A 16 8.52 6.98 0.55
C PRO A 16 9.41 6.24 1.58
N GLN A 17 10.41 5.51 1.08
CA GLN A 17 11.37 4.83 1.93
C GLN A 17 12.30 5.84 2.60
N GLU A 18 12.62 5.62 3.88
CA GLU A 18 13.57 6.46 4.61
C GLU A 18 14.95 6.42 3.94
N GLU A 19 15.46 7.59 3.52
CA GLU A 19 16.79 7.70 2.88
C GLU A 19 17.94 7.40 3.85
N LYS A 20 17.67 7.50 5.16
CA LYS A 20 18.63 7.24 6.24
C LYS A 20 18.12 6.12 7.11
N THR A 21 18.93 5.07 7.22
CA THR A 21 18.68 4.02 8.20
C THR A 21 18.91 4.56 9.62
N LYS A 22 18.38 3.87 10.64
CA LYS A 22 18.50 4.26 12.06
C LYS A 22 19.94 4.49 12.54
N GLY A 23 20.94 3.96 11.83
CA GLY A 23 22.38 4.15 12.08
C GLY A 23 23.03 5.34 11.35
N GLY A 24 22.27 6.16 10.62
CA GLY A 24 22.79 7.30 9.87
C GLY A 24 23.42 6.96 8.51
N ILE A 25 23.32 5.70 8.06
CA ILE A 25 23.83 5.27 6.76
C ILE A 25 22.83 5.67 5.67
N ILE A 26 23.32 6.41 4.66
CA ILE A 26 22.56 6.82 3.48
C ILE A 26 22.46 5.62 2.54
N LEU A 27 21.24 5.23 2.20
CA LEU A 27 21.01 4.11 1.31
C LEU A 27 21.09 4.57 -0.16
N PRO A 28 21.99 4.01 -0.98
CA PRO A 28 22.07 4.38 -2.40
C PRO A 28 20.80 3.94 -3.13
N ASP A 29 20.43 4.65 -4.20
CA ASP A 29 19.19 4.40 -4.97
C ASP A 29 19.08 2.97 -5.51
N THR A 30 20.21 2.27 -5.69
CA THR A 30 20.29 0.88 -6.15
C THR A 30 19.97 -0.16 -5.08
N ALA A 31 20.08 0.21 -3.79
CA ALA A 31 19.77 -0.65 -2.65
C ALA A 31 18.36 -0.36 -2.07
N LYS A 32 17.61 0.57 -2.68
CA LYS A 32 16.23 0.86 -2.32
C LYS A 32 15.32 -0.30 -2.72
N GLU A 33 15.01 -1.18 -1.77
CA GLU A 33 14.02 -2.23 -1.96
C GLU A 33 12.60 -1.66 -2.10
N LYS A 34 11.70 -2.41 -2.74
CA LYS A 34 10.30 -2.00 -2.90
C LYS A 34 9.68 -1.76 -1.51
N PRO A 35 9.12 -0.58 -1.24
CA PRO A 35 8.46 -0.30 0.03
C PRO A 35 7.30 -1.27 0.22
N GLN A 36 7.35 -2.05 1.31
CA GLN A 36 6.27 -2.96 1.70
C GLN A 36 5.16 -2.25 2.48
N GLN A 37 5.38 -0.99 2.85
CA GLN A 37 4.45 -0.15 3.59
C GLN A 37 3.87 0.92 2.68
N GLY A 38 2.59 1.22 2.90
CA GLY A 38 1.85 2.18 2.11
C GLY A 38 0.60 2.65 2.85
N GLU A 39 0.10 3.82 2.50
CA GLU A 39 -1.14 4.38 3.06
C GLU A 39 -2.35 3.93 2.23
N VAL A 40 -3.43 3.56 2.91
CA VAL A 40 -4.66 3.12 2.26
C VAL A 40 -5.48 4.33 1.80
N VAL A 41 -5.61 4.51 0.50
CA VAL A 41 -6.33 5.65 -0.10
C VAL A 41 -7.78 5.29 -0.41
N ALA A 42 -8.07 4.02 -0.71
CA ALA A 42 -9.43 3.56 -0.96
C ALA A 42 -9.59 2.08 -0.64
N VAL A 43 -10.72 1.72 -0.04
CA VAL A 43 -11.12 0.33 0.25
C VAL A 43 -12.33 -0.06 -0.60
N GLY A 44 -12.32 -1.28 -1.12
CA GLY A 44 -13.45 -1.86 -1.83
C GLY A 44 -14.58 -2.23 -0.87
N LYS A 45 -15.76 -2.54 -1.43
CA LYS A 45 -16.95 -2.89 -0.64
C LYS A 45 -16.85 -4.24 0.08
N GLY A 46 -15.78 -5.00 -0.13
CA GLY A 46 -15.57 -6.30 0.50
C GLY A 46 -15.84 -7.47 -0.44
N LYS A 47 -15.50 -8.67 0.04
CA LYS A 47 -15.76 -9.93 -0.65
C LYS A 47 -17.16 -10.39 -0.24
N MET A 48 -18.02 -10.72 -1.19
CA MET A 48 -19.28 -11.39 -0.86
C MET A 48 -18.95 -12.71 -0.16
N THR A 49 -19.44 -12.85 1.07
CA THR A 49 -19.38 -14.12 1.79
C THR A 49 -20.39 -15.08 1.14
N ASP A 50 -20.15 -16.39 1.22
CA ASP A 50 -21.05 -17.43 0.66
C ASP A 50 -22.48 -17.37 1.26
N SER A 51 -22.67 -16.61 2.34
CA SER A 51 -23.95 -16.36 3.00
C SER A 51 -24.72 -15.14 2.48
N GLY A 52 -24.17 -14.41 1.50
CA GLY A 52 -24.86 -13.28 0.85
C GLY A 52 -24.63 -11.91 1.52
N ASP A 53 -23.82 -11.85 2.58
CA ASP A 53 -23.45 -10.59 3.23
C ASP A 53 -22.19 -9.98 2.61
N MET A 54 -22.24 -8.65 2.43
CA MET A 54 -21.21 -7.79 1.83
C MET A 54 -20.25 -7.23 2.89
#